data_AF-A0AAV3SVU8-F1
#
_entry.id   AF-A0AAV3SVU8-F1
#
_cell.length_a   1.000
_cell.length_b   1.000
_cell.length_c   1.000
_cell.angle_alpha   90.00
_cell.angle_beta   90.00
_cell.angle_gamma   90.00
#
_symmetry.space_group_name_H-M   'P 1'
#
loop_
_entity.id
_entity.type
_entity.pdbx_description
1 polymer ?
#
loop_
_entity_poly.entity_id
_entity_poly.type
_entity_poly.pdbx_seq_one_letter_code
_entity_poly.pdbx_strand_id
1 'polypeptide(L)'
;MSRTHTYRCLNCLDHAVTRSFDTSHLSRTCPECGSFERFANEAVIDRFETLDASPPAALDWERLERREKLIVAERLARTDKTLDDFDVVVDEIDDADKTDDATASDDATASDDATASDDAAASDDAETVDGERADGADATGA
;
A
#
# COMPACT_ATOMS: atom_id res chain seq x y z
N MET A 1 -1.84 31.68 12.16
CA MET A 1 -2.46 30.93 11.05
C MET A 1 -1.81 29.55 11.06
N SER A 2 -2.50 28.52 11.56
CA SER A 2 -1.99 27.14 11.47
C SER A 2 -1.94 26.76 10.00
N ARG A 3 -0.76 26.43 9.46
CA ARG A 3 -0.64 25.98 8.08
C ARG A 3 -1.23 24.57 8.01
N THR A 4 -2.26 24.40 7.19
CA THR A 4 -2.85 23.10 6.91
C THR A 4 -2.28 22.56 5.61
N HIS A 5 -1.97 21.26 5.60
CA HIS A 5 -1.43 20.54 4.47
C HIS A 5 -2.41 19.45 4.07
N THR A 6 -2.56 19.26 2.75
CA THR A 6 -3.40 18.23 2.15
C THR A 6 -2.55 17.02 1.82
N TYR A 7 -3.12 15.83 2.00
CA TYR A 7 -2.49 14.54 1.73
C TYR A 7 -3.42 13.68 0.90
N ARG A 8 -2.96 13.11 -0.22
CA ARG A 8 -3.77 12.26 -1.13
C ARG A 8 -3.33 10.81 -1.09
N CYS A 9 -4.28 9.89 -1.17
CA CYS A 9 -4.01 8.44 -1.21
C CYS A 9 -3.21 8.09 -2.46
N LEU A 10 -2.08 7.39 -2.33
CA LEU A 10 -1.24 7.03 -3.48
C LEU A 10 -1.83 5.95 -4.40
N ASN A 11 -2.80 5.17 -3.90
CA ASN A 11 -3.44 4.12 -4.68
C ASN A 11 -4.53 4.69 -5.61
N CYS A 12 -5.57 5.31 -5.03
CA CYS A 12 -6.71 5.83 -5.80
C CYS A 12 -6.56 7.28 -6.25
N LEU A 13 -5.74 8.11 -5.59
CA LEU A 13 -5.67 9.57 -5.77
C LEU A 13 -6.97 10.36 -5.52
N ASP A 14 -8.12 9.68 -5.39
CA ASP A 14 -9.43 10.30 -5.17
C ASP A 14 -9.62 10.86 -3.75
N HIS A 15 -9.13 10.16 -2.72
CA HIS A 15 -9.29 10.61 -1.33
C HIS A 15 -8.15 11.53 -0.88
N ALA A 16 -8.52 12.66 -0.29
CA ALA A 16 -7.61 13.61 0.33
C ALA A 16 -7.95 13.90 1.79
N VAL A 17 -6.93 14.09 2.63
CA VAL A 17 -7.07 14.42 4.05
C VAL A 17 -6.26 15.67 4.36
N THR A 18 -6.87 16.63 5.05
CA THR A 18 -6.19 17.85 5.51
C THR A 18 -5.77 17.73 6.97
N ARG A 19 -4.53 18.12 7.28
CA ARG A 19 -3.95 18.09 8.63
C ARG A 19 -3.13 19.35 8.90
N SER A 20 -2.97 19.71 10.17
CA SER A 20 -2.27 20.92 10.62
C SER A 20 -0.76 20.76 10.81
N PHE A 21 -0.23 19.59 10.50
CA PHE A 21 1.19 19.27 10.62
C PHE A 21 1.75 18.93 9.25
N ASP A 22 3.03 19.18 9.06
CA ASP A 22 3.74 19.00 7.80
C ASP A 22 4.70 17.81 7.88
N THR A 23 4.18 16.62 7.61
CA THR A 23 4.97 15.41 7.34
C THR A 23 4.98 15.10 5.84
N SER A 24 5.89 14.24 5.38
CA SER A 24 5.90 13.82 3.97
C SER A 24 4.73 12.89 3.63
N HIS A 25 4.41 11.96 4.53
CA HIS A 25 3.37 10.96 4.32
C HIS A 25 2.63 10.58 5.60
N LEU A 26 1.40 10.12 5.43
CA LEU A 26 0.60 9.48 6.47
C LEU A 26 0.33 8.03 6.05
N SER A 27 0.50 7.06 6.94
CA SER A 27 0.04 5.70 6.70
C SER A 27 -1.32 5.51 7.36
N ARG A 28 -2.35 5.22 6.57
CA ARG A 28 -3.70 4.96 7.08
C ARG A 28 -4.53 4.23 6.04
N THR A 29 -5.61 3.59 6.49
CA THR A 29 -6.62 3.05 5.59
C THR A 29 -7.34 4.18 4.86
N CYS A 30 -7.39 4.06 3.54
CA CYS A 30 -8.16 4.95 2.68
C CYS A 30 -9.65 4.59 2.78
N PRO A 31 -10.54 5.55 3.10
CA PRO A 31 -11.97 5.28 3.17
C PRO A 31 -12.62 5.07 1.79
N GLU A 32 -12.00 5.55 0.71
CA GLU A 32 -12.54 5.38 -0.66
C GLU A 32 -12.18 4.01 -1.24
N CYS A 33 -10.90 3.61 -1.22
CA CYS A 33 -10.47 2.34 -1.82
C CYS A 33 -10.29 1.19 -0.82
N GLY A 34 -10.45 1.44 0.49
CA GLY A 34 -10.32 0.42 1.54
C GLY A 34 -8.90 -0.10 1.78
N SER A 35 -7.92 0.29 0.97
CA SER A 35 -6.53 -0.15 1.09
C SER A 35 -5.79 0.60 2.21
N PHE A 36 -4.91 -0.12 2.93
CA PHE A 36 -3.97 0.51 3.86
C PHE A 36 -2.79 1.07 3.07
N GLU A 37 -2.77 2.39 2.91
CA GLU A 37 -1.90 3.06 1.96
C GLU A 37 -1.18 4.26 2.57
N ARG A 38 -0.15 4.71 1.86
CA ARG A 38 0.50 5.98 2.14
C ARG A 38 -0.30 7.11 1.47
N PHE A 39 -0.55 8.15 2.23
CA PHE A 39 -1.10 9.40 1.77
C PHE A 39 0.04 10.41 1.62
N ALA A 40 0.34 10.80 0.38
CA ALA A 40 1.42 11.73 0.07
C ALA A 40 0.95 13.18 0.14
N ASN A 41 1.82 14.07 0.62
CA ASN A 41 1.55 15.50 0.67
C ASN A 41 1.26 16.06 -0.74
N GLU A 42 0.33 16.99 -0.85
CA GLU A 42 -0.13 17.55 -2.13
C GLU A 42 1.02 18.17 -2.96
N ALA A 43 1.99 18.82 -2.33
CA ALA A 43 3.15 19.35 -3.05
C ALA A 43 3.99 18.27 -3.75
N VAL A 44 3.98 17.04 -3.21
CA VAL A 44 4.64 15.88 -3.83
C VAL A 44 3.86 15.39 -5.04
N ILE A 45 2.53 15.35 -4.93
CA ILE A 45 1.63 14.97 -6.03
C ILE A 45 1.73 15.97 -7.18
N ASP A 46 1.61 17.27 -6.89
CA ASP A 46 1.72 18.32 -7.90
C ASP A 46 3.06 18.24 -8.65
N ARG A 47 4.14 17.96 -7.92
CA ARG A 47 5.47 17.81 -8.52
C ARG A 47 5.55 16.57 -9.40
N PHE A 48 5.00 15.45 -8.95
CA PHE A 48 4.92 14.22 -9.72
C PHE A 48 4.13 14.44 -11.02
N GLU A 49 2.94 15.03 -10.96
CA GLU A 49 2.10 15.30 -12.13
C GLU A 49 2.78 16.25 -13.12
N THR A 50 3.49 17.27 -12.63
CA THR A 50 4.26 18.18 -13.47
C THR A 50 5.37 17.45 -14.23
N LEU A 51 6.10 16.56 -13.56
CA LEU A 51 7.17 15.78 -14.18
C LEU A 51 6.62 14.72 -15.12
N ASP A 52 5.48 14.12 -14.81
CA ASP A 52 4.87 13.10 -15.67
C ASP A 52 4.25 13.72 -16.94
N ALA A 53 3.68 14.92 -16.83
CA ALA A 53 3.20 15.69 -17.98
C ALA A 53 4.33 16.22 -18.86
N SER A 54 5.50 16.53 -18.27
CA SER A 54 6.67 17.02 -18.98
C SER A 54 7.94 16.35 -18.45
N PRO A 55 8.24 15.12 -18.92
CA PRO A 55 9.39 14.35 -18.46
C PRO A 55 10.70 15.11 -18.62
N PRO A 56 11.55 15.17 -17.57
CA PRO A 56 12.85 15.83 -17.67
C PRO A 56 13.81 15.03 -18.56
N ALA A 57 14.55 15.71 -19.44
CA ALA A 57 15.56 15.04 -20.29
C ALA A 57 16.83 14.62 -19.55
N ALA A 58 17.09 15.20 -18.37
CA ALA A 58 18.27 14.90 -17.55
C ALA A 58 18.15 13.59 -16.76
N LEU A 59 16.96 12.98 -16.74
CA LEU A 59 16.67 11.76 -15.99
C LEU A 59 15.79 10.86 -16.86
N ASP A 60 16.10 9.57 -16.96
CA ASP A 60 15.31 8.60 -17.72
C ASP A 60 13.96 8.30 -17.02
N TRP A 61 13.06 9.30 -16.99
CA TRP A 61 11.80 9.27 -16.25
C TRP A 61 10.89 8.11 -16.69
N GLU A 62 10.90 7.77 -17.97
CA GLU A 62 10.07 6.67 -18.52
C GLU A 62 10.52 5.28 -18.05
N ARG A 63 11.78 5.14 -17.62
CA ARG A 63 12.30 3.89 -17.07
C ARG A 63 11.92 3.65 -15.61
N LEU A 64 11.55 4.72 -14.91
CA LEU A 64 11.18 4.65 -13.50
C LEU A 64 9.76 4.12 -13.34
N GLU A 65 9.59 3.19 -12.41
CA GLU A 65 8.27 2.77 -11.96
C GLU A 65 7.57 3.92 -11.23
N ARG A 66 6.23 3.86 -11.18
CA ARG A 66 5.40 4.89 -10.52
C ARG A 66 5.87 5.20 -9.10
N ARG A 67 6.29 4.17 -8.35
CA ARG A 67 6.78 4.33 -6.98
C ARG A 67 8.09 5.10 -6.92
N GLU A 68 9.00 4.85 -7.87
CA GLU A 68 10.31 5.51 -7.94
C GLU A 68 10.15 6.97 -8.37
N LYS A 69 9.30 7.22 -9.38
CA LYS A 69 8.91 8.57 -9.78
C LYS A 69 8.36 9.40 -8.60
N LEU A 70 7.53 8.80 -7.75
CA LEU A 70 7.00 9.45 -6.56
C LEU A 70 8.09 9.78 -5.52
N ILE A 71 9.11 8.93 -5.38
CA ILE A 71 10.25 9.20 -4.51
C ILE A 71 11.06 10.39 -5.04
N VAL A 72 11.33 10.45 -6.34
CA VAL A 72 12.01 11.59 -6.96
C VAL A 72 11.21 12.88 -6.76
N ALA A 73 9.89 12.85 -7.02
CA ALA A 73 9.01 13.98 -6.79
C ALA A 73 9.00 14.45 -5.32
N GLU A 74 8.99 13.52 -4.36
CA GLU A 74 9.06 13.85 -2.93
C GLU A 74 10.34 14.63 -2.60
N ARG A 75 11.48 14.12 -3.09
CA ARG A 75 12.78 14.73 -2.81
C ARG A 75 12.91 16.12 -3.43
N LEU A 76 12.42 16.31 -4.66
CA LEU A 76 12.42 17.61 -5.34
C LEU A 76 11.46 18.62 -4.70
N ALA A 77 10.31 18.17 -4.18
CA ALA A 77 9.32 19.08 -3.60
C ALA A 77 9.64 19.52 -2.17
N ARG A 78 10.40 18.70 -1.42
CA ARG A 78 10.56 18.87 0.04
C ARG A 78 12.00 18.98 0.53
N THR A 79 12.97 18.77 -0.35
CA THR A 79 14.40 18.90 -0.05
C THR A 79 15.02 19.87 -1.05
N ASP A 80 16.20 20.40 -0.75
CA ASP A 80 17.00 21.19 -1.70
C ASP A 80 17.66 20.35 -2.81
N LYS A 81 17.14 19.13 -3.06
CA LYS A 81 17.65 18.23 -4.09
C LYS A 81 17.16 18.68 -5.47
N THR A 82 18.00 18.43 -6.46
CA THR A 82 17.79 18.74 -7.87
C THR A 82 17.77 17.45 -8.68
N LEU A 83 17.43 17.53 -9.97
CA LEU A 83 17.41 16.34 -10.84
C LEU A 83 18.81 15.71 -10.98
N ASP A 84 19.87 16.53 -10.90
CA ASP A 84 21.27 16.11 -10.96
C ASP A 84 21.70 15.26 -9.74
N ASP A 85 20.91 15.23 -8.67
CA ASP A 85 21.15 14.40 -7.49
C ASP A 85 20.64 12.96 -7.64
N PHE A 86 20.09 12.59 -8.81
CA PHE A 86 19.52 11.27 -9.09
C PHE A 86 20.17 10.63 -10.32
N ASP A 87 20.33 9.32 -10.25
CA ASP A 87 20.83 8.48 -11.36
C ASP A 87 19.97 7.22 -11.43
N VAL A 88 19.73 6.69 -12.64
CA VAL A 88 18.91 5.49 -12.87
C VAL A 88 19.85 4.32 -13.15
N VAL A 89 20.10 3.51 -12.13
CA VAL A 89 20.96 2.33 -12.24
C VAL A 89 20.13 1.12 -12.65
N VAL A 90 20.57 0.41 -13.70
CA VAL A 90 19.98 -0.87 -14.09
C VAL A 90 20.68 -1.96 -13.27
N ASP A 91 19.94 -2.62 -12.38
CA ASP A 91 20.37 -3.94 -11.92
C ASP A 91 20.17 -4.88 -13.12
N GLU A 92 21.28 -5.25 -13.77
CA GLU A 92 21.28 -6.29 -14.80
C GLU A 92 20.89 -7.60 -14.11
N ILE A 93 19.59 -7.86 -13.97
CA ILE A 93 19.10 -9.18 -13.62
C ILE A 93 19.40 -10.05 -14.84
N ASP A 94 20.47 -10.83 -14.75
CA ASP A 94 20.91 -11.85 -15.70
C ASP A 94 19.69 -12.64 -16.23
N ASP A 95 19.28 -12.34 -17.47
CA ASP A 95 18.24 -13.04 -18.24
C ASP A 95 18.80 -14.40 -18.73
N ALA A 96 19.34 -15.19 -17.81
CA ALA A 96 19.86 -16.53 -18.04
C ALA A 96 18.80 -17.58 -17.74
N ASP A 97 17.61 -17.47 -18.36
CA ASP A 97 16.66 -18.58 -18.41
C ASP A 97 16.00 -18.65 -19.79
N LYS A 98 16.76 -19.11 -20.79
CA LYS A 98 16.22 -19.78 -21.98
C LYS A 98 17.14 -20.87 -22.46
N THR A 99 16.85 -22.10 -22.04
CA THR A 99 16.93 -23.27 -22.93
C THR A 99 15.78 -24.21 -22.60
N ASP A 100 14.72 -24.07 -23.37
CA ASP A 100 13.76 -25.15 -23.64
C ASP A 100 14.53 -26.36 -24.20
N ASP A 101 14.61 -27.47 -23.45
CA ASP A 101 14.78 -28.78 -24.05
C ASP A 101 13.54 -29.62 -23.76
N ALA A 102 12.63 -29.59 -24.72
CA ALA A 102 11.52 -30.51 -24.80
C ALA A 102 12.05 -31.88 -25.23
N THR A 103 12.20 -32.81 -24.28
CA THR A 103 12.16 -34.23 -24.58
C THR A 103 10.93 -34.84 -23.92
N ALA A 104 9.87 -34.97 -24.72
CA ALA A 104 8.72 -35.79 -24.41
C ALA A 104 9.15 -37.26 -24.27
N SER A 105 8.72 -37.90 -23.18
CA SER A 105 8.46 -39.34 -23.20
C SER A 105 7.41 -39.67 -22.15
N ASP A 106 6.25 -40.10 -22.63
CA ASP A 106 5.18 -40.77 -21.89
C ASP A 106 5.69 -41.77 -20.85
N ASP A 107 5.10 -41.76 -19.65
CA ASP A 107 4.72 -43.02 -18.99
C ASP A 107 3.55 -42.80 -18.04
N ALA A 108 2.45 -43.49 -18.33
CA ALA A 108 1.20 -43.47 -17.60
C ALA A 108 1.25 -44.47 -16.44
N THR A 109 0.92 -44.03 -15.23
CA THR A 109 0.42 -44.96 -14.19
C THR A 109 -0.77 -44.36 -13.46
N ALA A 110 -1.85 -45.13 -13.47
CA ALA A 110 -3.14 -44.82 -12.92
C ALA A 110 -3.08 -44.53 -11.41
N SER A 111 -3.81 -43.51 -10.98
CA SER A 111 -4.18 -43.33 -9.57
C SER A 111 -5.53 -44.02 -9.33
N ASP A 112 -5.47 -45.27 -8.87
CA ASP A 112 -6.53 -45.90 -8.06
C ASP A 112 -6.45 -45.26 -6.65
N ASP A 113 -7.48 -44.56 -6.21
CA ASP A 113 -8.66 -45.07 -5.49
C ASP A 113 -8.49 -45.13 -3.97
N ALA A 114 -9.42 -44.43 -3.32
CA ALA A 114 -9.90 -44.51 -1.94
C ALA A 114 -8.93 -44.28 -0.75
N THR A 115 -9.24 -43.26 0.03
CA THR A 115 -9.92 -43.52 1.33
C THR A 115 -10.87 -42.37 1.66
N ALA A 116 -12.13 -42.74 1.86
CA ALA A 116 -13.18 -41.92 2.43
C ALA A 116 -13.13 -41.98 3.96
N SER A 117 -13.99 -41.14 4.56
CA SER A 117 -14.53 -41.21 5.93
C SER A 117 -13.66 -40.62 7.03
N ASP A 118 -14.07 -39.48 7.59
CA ASP A 118 -14.99 -39.32 8.76
C ASP A 118 -14.09 -38.87 9.94
N ASP A 119 -14.43 -38.07 10.92
CA ASP A 119 -15.67 -37.68 11.61
C ASP A 119 -15.20 -36.48 12.49
N ALA A 120 -15.91 -35.35 12.52
CA ALA A 120 -16.76 -34.89 13.62
C ALA A 120 -16.10 -34.27 14.87
N ALA A 121 -16.77 -33.19 15.30
CA ALA A 121 -16.84 -32.59 16.64
C ALA A 121 -15.54 -31.92 17.17
N ALA A 122 -15.60 -30.75 17.82
CA ALA A 122 -16.65 -30.23 18.67
C ALA A 122 -16.69 -28.69 18.67
N SER A 123 -17.93 -28.19 18.80
CA SER A 123 -18.25 -26.90 19.41
C SER A 123 -17.78 -26.88 20.87
N ASP A 124 -17.23 -25.76 21.33
CA ASP A 124 -17.19 -25.30 22.74
C ASP A 124 -16.45 -23.93 22.74
N ASP A 125 -16.81 -22.86 23.42
CA ASP A 125 -18.01 -22.49 24.17
C ASP A 125 -17.99 -20.95 24.28
N ALA A 126 -19.16 -20.35 24.32
CA ALA A 126 -19.32 -18.92 24.55
C ALA A 126 -19.24 -18.64 26.05
N GLU A 127 -18.16 -18.02 26.52
CA GLU A 127 -18.17 -17.45 27.88
C GLU A 127 -18.88 -16.08 27.85
N THR A 128 -20.20 -16.14 28.03
CA THR A 128 -20.99 -15.03 28.55
C THR A 128 -20.54 -14.72 29.97
N VAL A 129 -19.87 -13.58 30.16
CA VAL A 129 -19.69 -13.00 31.49
C VAL A 129 -20.94 -12.19 31.82
N ASP A 130 -21.94 -12.85 32.37
CA ASP A 130 -23.02 -12.21 33.12
C ASP A 130 -22.57 -12.09 34.58
N GLY A 131 -22.56 -10.86 35.10
CA GLY A 131 -21.97 -10.51 36.38
C GLY A 131 -22.52 -9.19 36.93
N GLU A 132 -23.84 -9.15 37.08
CA GLU A 132 -24.60 -8.61 38.22
C GLU A 132 -24.47 -7.11 38.61
N ARG A 133 -25.49 -6.38 38.15
CA ARG A 133 -26.29 -5.28 38.74
C ARG A 133 -26.14 -4.95 40.25
N ALA A 134 -26.01 -3.65 40.56
CA ALA A 134 -26.71 -2.92 41.65
C ALA A 134 -26.44 -1.40 41.49
N ASP A 135 -27.45 -0.61 41.08
CA ASP A 135 -28.28 0.25 41.94
C ASP A 135 -27.60 1.56 42.41
N GLY A 136 -28.13 2.69 41.95
CA GLY A 136 -27.68 4.02 42.37
C GLY A 136 -28.27 5.15 41.55
N ALA A 137 -29.59 5.16 41.38
CA ALA A 137 -30.30 6.39 41.04
C ALA A 137 -30.26 7.31 42.27
N ASP A 138 -29.66 8.48 42.16
CA ASP A 138 -30.07 9.62 42.98
C ASP A 138 -30.32 10.82 42.08
N ALA A 139 -31.61 11.16 42.01
CA ALA A 139 -32.11 12.41 41.49
C ALA A 139 -32.40 13.30 42.70
N THR A 140 -31.75 14.44 42.77
CA THR A 140 -32.20 15.66 43.45
C THR A 140 -31.40 16.81 42.83
N GLY A 141 -31.95 17.92 42.34
CA GLY A 141 -33.22 18.57 42.63
C GLY A 141 -32.91 20.03 42.99
N ALA A 142 -33.57 20.96 42.26
CA ALA A 142 -33.58 22.43 42.40
C ALA A 142 -32.45 23.23 41.74
#